data_AF-N1QNH2-F1
#
_entry.id   AF-N1QNH2-F1
#
_cell.length_a   1.000
_cell.length_b   1.000
_cell.length_c   1.000
_cell.angle_alpha   90.00
_cell.angle_beta   90.00
_cell.angle_gamma   90.00
#
_symmetry.space_group_name_H-M   'P 1'
#
loop_
_entity.id
_entity.type
_entity.pdbx_description
1 polymer ?
#
loop_
_entity_poly.entity_id
_entity_poly.type
_entity_poly.pdbx_seq_one_letter_code
_entity_poly.pdbx_strand_id
1 'polypeptide(L)'
;MSSAISPILPAITKLQILDALICAAFELHSGGRAVLEFAKVLFGNVPVANAVEEREEDEKNVGMNGHWGESGACTALARAYFLLIEHGEDANAEEVKKIAMSRFIKAGFEAQVAKIREGG
;
A
#
# COMPACT_ATOMS: atom_id res chain seq x y z
N MET A 1 9.32 10.72 -10.81
CA MET A 1 9.91 9.37 -10.74
C MET A 1 9.92 8.99 -9.28
N SER A 2 9.37 7.83 -8.92
CA SER A 2 9.45 7.30 -7.55
C SER A 2 10.91 7.13 -7.17
N SER A 3 11.21 7.32 -5.89
CA SER A 3 12.56 7.21 -5.34
C SER A 3 12.54 6.27 -4.15
N ALA A 4 13.69 5.69 -3.80
CA ALA A 4 13.80 4.90 -2.58
C ALA A 4 13.25 5.68 -1.37
N ILE A 5 12.57 4.99 -0.47
CA ILE A 5 11.95 5.64 0.70
C ILE A 5 13.02 6.32 1.55
N SER A 6 12.75 7.54 2.03
CA SER A 6 13.77 8.29 2.77
C SER A 6 14.26 7.53 4.01
N PRO A 7 15.58 7.52 4.27
CA PRO A 7 16.14 6.87 5.45
C PRO A 7 15.64 7.52 6.75
N ILE A 8 15.20 8.78 6.69
CA ILE A 8 14.74 9.58 7.83
C ILE A 8 13.34 9.16 8.31
N LEU A 9 12.56 8.46 7.48
CA LEU A 9 11.25 7.95 7.92
C LEU A 9 11.42 6.97 9.10
N PRO A 10 10.59 7.09 10.16
CA PRO A 10 10.59 6.15 11.26
C PRO A 10 10.41 4.70 10.79
N ALA A 11 11.09 3.76 11.44
CA ALA A 11 11.02 2.34 11.06
C ALA A 11 9.58 1.80 11.12
N ILE A 12 8.80 2.22 12.11
CA ILE A 12 7.38 1.85 12.26
C ILE A 12 6.57 2.35 11.05
N THR A 13 6.75 3.60 10.64
CA THR A 13 6.08 4.16 9.45
C THR A 13 6.45 3.39 8.18
N LYS A 14 7.73 3.05 8.00
CA LYS A 14 8.19 2.25 6.86
C LYS A 14 7.51 0.90 6.80
N LEU A 15 7.40 0.22 7.94
CA LEU A 15 6.69 -1.06 8.06
C LEU A 15 5.20 -0.90 7.75
N GLN A 16 4.54 0.15 8.25
CA GLN A 16 3.13 0.42 7.97
C GLN A 16 2.86 0.71 6.48
N ILE A 17 3.76 1.45 5.81
CA ILE A 17 3.65 1.70 4.37
C ILE A 17 3.86 0.39 3.59
N LEU A 18 4.89 -0.38 3.94
CA LEU A 18 5.16 -1.66 3.28
C LEU A 18 3.96 -2.61 3.44
N ASP A 19 3.48 -2.82 4.66
CA ASP A 19 2.33 -3.66 4.98
C ASP A 19 1.07 -3.23 4.19
N ALA A 20 0.79 -1.93 4.15
CA ALA A 20 -0.34 -1.40 3.37
C ALA A 20 -0.20 -1.68 1.86
N LEU A 21 1.01 -1.61 1.30
CA LEU A 21 1.24 -1.94 -0.11
C LEU A 21 1.12 -3.45 -0.38
N ILE A 22 1.61 -4.30 0.54
CA ILE A 22 1.46 -5.76 0.41
C ILE A 22 -0.01 -6.15 0.53
N CYS A 23 -0.73 -5.64 1.53
CA CYS A 23 -2.16 -5.83 1.67
C CYS A 23 -2.91 -5.43 0.40
N ALA A 24 -2.65 -4.25 -0.15
CA ALA A 24 -3.27 -3.82 -1.40
C ALA A 24 -2.94 -4.75 -2.58
N ALA A 25 -1.73 -5.31 -2.64
CA ALA A 25 -1.32 -6.19 -3.72
C ALA A 25 -2.06 -7.53 -3.72
N PHE A 26 -2.31 -8.10 -2.54
CA PHE A 26 -3.10 -9.32 -2.33
C PHE A 26 -4.61 -9.03 -2.45
N GLU A 27 -5.02 -7.86 -1.95
CA GLU A 27 -6.31 -7.19 -2.08
C GLU A 27 -6.88 -7.18 -3.51
N LEU A 28 -5.98 -6.89 -4.46
CA LEU A 28 -6.32 -6.66 -5.85
C LEU A 28 -6.43 -7.97 -6.63
N HIS A 29 -7.63 -8.30 -7.09
CA HIS A 29 -7.86 -9.37 -8.08
C HIS A 29 -6.99 -9.20 -9.33
N SER A 30 -6.76 -7.96 -9.77
CA SER A 30 -5.83 -7.66 -10.85
C SER A 30 -5.10 -6.35 -10.57
N GLY A 31 -3.80 -6.30 -10.90
CA GLY A 31 -2.98 -5.10 -10.69
C GLY A 31 -2.09 -5.11 -9.46
N GLY A 32 -2.18 -6.14 -8.59
CA GLY A 32 -1.27 -6.30 -7.45
C GLY A 32 0.21 -6.27 -7.85
N ARG A 33 0.55 -6.76 -9.04
CA ARG A 33 1.92 -6.65 -9.58
C ARG A 33 2.43 -5.21 -9.66
N ALA A 34 1.61 -4.25 -10.07
CA ALA A 34 2.04 -2.85 -10.15
C ALA A 34 2.36 -2.26 -8.77
N VAL A 35 1.58 -2.66 -7.76
CA VAL A 35 1.81 -2.29 -6.35
C VAL A 35 3.11 -2.91 -5.84
N LEU A 36 3.35 -4.20 -6.13
CA LEU A 36 4.59 -4.89 -5.72
C LEU A 36 5.84 -4.31 -6.39
N GLU A 37 5.78 -4.00 -7.70
CA GLU A 37 6.90 -3.36 -8.38
C GLU A 37 7.20 -1.98 -7.79
N PHE A 38 6.17 -1.21 -7.45
CA PHE A 38 6.35 0.06 -6.73
C PHE A 38 6.93 -0.13 -5.33
N ALA A 39 6.46 -1.13 -4.57
CA ALA A 39 7.02 -1.45 -3.26
C ALA A 39 8.51 -1.82 -3.36
N LYS A 40 8.92 -2.54 -4.41
CA LYS A 40 10.34 -2.88 -4.65
C LYS A 40 11.17 -1.64 -4.94
N VAL A 41 10.61 -0.63 -5.61
CA VAL A 41 11.30 0.65 -5.82
C VAL A 41 11.51 1.39 -4.51
N LEU A 42 10.53 1.35 -3.60
CA LEU A 42 10.61 2.02 -2.30
C LEU A 42 11.54 1.33 -1.30
N PHE A 43 11.41 0.01 -1.16
CA PHE A 43 12.01 -0.77 -0.07
C PHE A 43 13.10 -1.74 -0.54
N GLY A 44 13.24 -1.96 -1.85
CA GLY A 44 14.11 -2.98 -2.41
C GLY A 44 13.47 -4.37 -2.51
N ASN A 45 14.13 -5.28 -3.21
CA ASN A 45 13.58 -6.60 -3.52
C ASN A 45 13.44 -7.50 -2.28
N VAL A 46 14.44 -7.52 -1.40
CA VAL A 46 14.48 -8.46 -0.26
C VAL A 46 13.39 -8.16 0.77
N PRO A 47 13.20 -6.91 1.25
CA PRO A 47 12.13 -6.63 2.23
C PRO A 47 10.73 -6.91 1.68
N VAL A 48 10.52 -6.65 0.38
CA VAL A 48 9.25 -6.93 -0.28
C VAL A 48 9.01 -8.43 -0.42
N ALA A 49 10.02 -9.21 -0.80
CA ALA A 49 9.90 -10.66 -0.89
C ALA A 49 9.54 -11.28 0.46
N ASN A 50 10.23 -10.88 1.53
CA ASN A 50 9.94 -11.36 2.88
C ASN A 50 8.50 -11.03 3.31
N ALA A 51 8.05 -9.79 3.09
CA ALA A 51 6.69 -9.38 3.47
C ALA A 51 5.60 -10.09 2.64
N VAL A 52 5.89 -10.44 1.38
CA VAL A 52 5.01 -11.28 0.55
C VAL A 52 4.94 -12.70 1.12
N GLU A 53 6.07 -13.30 1.46
CA GLU A 53 6.12 -14.64 2.06
C GLU A 53 5.36 -14.70 3.40
N GLU A 54 5.59 -13.73 4.30
CA GLU A 54 4.86 -13.59 5.55
C GLU A 54 3.35 -13.49 5.30
N ARG A 55 2.93 -12.69 4.31
CA ARG A 55 1.51 -12.53 3.97
C ARG A 55 0.90 -13.82 3.42
N GLU A 56 1.62 -14.56 2.58
CA GLU A 56 1.15 -15.86 2.08
C GLU A 56 1.00 -16.89 3.20
N GLU A 57 1.89 -16.87 4.19
CA GLU A 57 1.79 -17.73 5.38
C GLU A 57 0.58 -17.37 6.23
N ASP A 58 0.33 -16.07 6.46
CA ASP A 58 -0.84 -15.58 7.17
C ASP A 58 -2.16 -16.00 6.48
N GLU A 59 -2.25 -15.88 5.16
CA GLU A 59 -3.44 -16.31 4.40
C GLU A 59 -3.69 -17.81 4.50
N LYS A 60 -2.62 -18.62 4.50
CA LYS A 60 -2.71 -20.08 4.70
C LYS A 60 -3.21 -20.43 6.09
N ASN A 61 -2.79 -19.69 7.11
CA ASN A 61 -3.09 -19.97 8.51
C ASN A 61 -4.48 -19.47 8.96
N VAL A 62 -4.94 -18.34 8.43
CA VAL A 62 -6.22 -17.70 8.83
C VAL A 62 -7.40 -18.26 8.02
N GLY A 63 -7.15 -18.89 6.87
CA GLY A 63 -8.18 -19.31 5.91
C GLY A 63 -8.79 -18.10 5.19
N MET A 64 -9.29 -18.28 3.96
CA MET A 64 -9.79 -17.23 3.05
C MET A 64 -11.07 -16.47 3.52
N ASN A 65 -11.24 -16.21 4.81
CA ASN A 65 -12.39 -15.51 5.37
C ASN A 65 -12.24 -13.97 5.38
N GLY A 66 -11.15 -13.43 4.84
CA GLY A 66 -10.91 -11.99 4.73
C GLY A 66 -11.07 -11.46 3.31
N HIS A 67 -12.20 -11.69 2.64
CA HIS A 67 -12.53 -11.02 1.37
C HIS A 67 -12.80 -9.51 1.60
N TRP A 68 -11.78 -8.76 2.01
CA TRP A 68 -11.76 -7.33 1.75
C TRP A 68 -11.30 -7.20 0.31
N GLY A 69 -12.21 -7.35 -0.67
CA GLY A 69 -11.86 -7.29 -2.09
C GLY A 69 -11.34 -5.91 -2.51
N GLU A 70 -11.70 -5.44 -3.71
CA GLU A 70 -11.23 -4.14 -4.22
C GLU A 70 -11.39 -2.93 -3.26
N SER A 71 -12.37 -2.97 -2.35
CA SER A 71 -12.51 -1.94 -1.31
C SER A 71 -11.40 -1.97 -0.24
N GLY A 72 -10.88 -3.14 0.13
CA GLY A 72 -9.73 -3.28 1.02
C GLY A 72 -8.49 -2.67 0.38
N ALA A 73 -8.27 -3.01 -0.88
CA ALA A 73 -7.11 -2.54 -1.63
C ALA A 73 -7.11 -1.02 -1.77
N CYS A 74 -8.29 -0.43 -2.01
CA CYS A 74 -8.42 1.02 -2.07
C CYS A 74 -8.08 1.68 -0.72
N THR A 75 -8.53 1.12 0.40
CA THR A 75 -8.21 1.61 1.75
C THR A 75 -6.72 1.47 2.06
N ALA A 76 -6.13 0.33 1.72
CA ALA A 76 -4.72 0.07 1.95
C ALA A 76 -3.82 1.01 1.12
N LEU A 77 -4.14 1.24 -0.16
CA LEU A 77 -3.45 2.26 -0.97
C LEU A 77 -3.66 3.67 -0.43
N ALA A 78 -4.86 4.00 0.06
CA ALA A 78 -5.14 5.31 0.66
C ALA A 78 -4.32 5.53 1.94
N ARG A 79 -4.06 4.46 2.72
CA ARG A 79 -3.22 4.50 3.91
C ARG A 79 -1.75 4.72 3.56
N ALA A 80 -1.24 3.98 2.57
CA ALA A 80 0.12 4.18 2.07
C ALA A 80 0.30 5.61 1.54
N TYR A 81 -0.67 6.11 0.77
CA TYR A 81 -0.68 7.50 0.28
C TYR A 81 -0.62 8.51 1.43
N PHE A 82 -1.51 8.37 2.42
CA PHE A 82 -1.59 9.28 3.56
C PHE A 82 -0.27 9.34 4.34
N LEU A 83 0.30 8.17 4.68
CA LEU A 83 1.55 8.08 5.42
C LEU A 83 2.74 8.68 4.64
N LEU A 84 2.78 8.49 3.32
CA LEU A 84 3.82 9.12 2.49
C LEU A 84 3.68 10.66 2.51
N ILE A 85 2.48 11.20 2.36
CA ILE A 85 2.24 12.66 2.44
C ILE A 85 2.59 13.21 3.82
N GLU A 86 2.16 12.55 4.89
CA GLU A 86 2.41 12.98 6.28
C GLU A 86 3.91 13.12 6.57
N HIS A 87 4.73 12.31 5.92
CA HIS A 87 6.19 12.29 6.08
C HIS A 87 6.96 13.01 4.97
N GLY A 88 6.30 13.78 4.10
CA GLY A 88 6.94 14.60 3.07
C GLY A 88 7.48 13.82 1.86
N GLU A 89 6.96 12.61 1.62
CA GLU A 89 7.32 11.74 0.49
C GLU A 89 6.37 11.98 -0.70
N ASP A 90 6.14 13.24 -1.09
CA ASP A 90 5.13 13.64 -2.07
C ASP A 90 5.27 12.93 -3.43
N ALA A 91 6.50 12.75 -3.91
CA ALA A 91 6.77 12.07 -5.18
C ALA A 91 6.36 10.59 -5.13
N ASN A 92 6.55 9.93 -3.99
CA ASN A 92 6.17 8.54 -3.78
C ASN A 92 4.65 8.43 -3.55
N ALA A 93 4.06 9.38 -2.83
CA ALA A 93 2.61 9.47 -2.64
C ALA A 93 1.88 9.64 -3.98
N GLU A 94 2.34 10.54 -4.85
CA GLU A 94 1.72 10.74 -6.17
C GLU A 94 1.76 9.47 -7.05
N GLU A 95 2.76 8.61 -6.87
CA GLU A 95 2.85 7.33 -7.59
C GLU A 95 1.87 6.30 -7.02
N VAL A 96 1.69 6.23 -5.69
CA VAL A 96 0.60 5.45 -5.07
C VAL A 96 -0.76 5.92 -5.58
N LYS A 97 -0.97 7.24 -5.65
CA LYS A 97 -2.21 7.83 -6.17
C LYS A 97 -2.43 7.48 -7.64
N LYS A 98 -1.41 7.50 -8.50
CA LYS A 98 -1.54 7.05 -9.90
C LYS A 98 -1.94 5.57 -9.98
N ILE A 99 -1.31 4.72 -9.18
CA ILE A 99 -1.66 3.29 -9.11
C ILE A 99 -3.13 3.14 -8.69
N ALA A 100 -3.56 3.84 -7.63
CA ALA A 100 -4.95 3.83 -7.18
C ALA A 100 -5.92 4.37 -8.24
N MET A 101 -5.62 5.51 -8.87
CA MET A 101 -6.48 6.14 -9.89
C MET A 101 -6.57 5.33 -11.19
N SER A 102 -5.62 4.44 -11.46
CA SER A 102 -5.72 3.50 -12.58
C SER A 102 -6.76 2.40 -12.36
N ARG A 103 -7.25 2.25 -11.11
CA ARG A 103 -8.14 1.16 -10.69
C ARG A 103 -9.45 1.63 -10.08
N PHE A 104 -9.38 2.67 -9.26
CA PHE A 104 -10.50 3.17 -8.47
C PHE A 104 -11.00 4.49 -9.01
N ILE A 105 -12.30 4.73 -8.85
CA ILE A 105 -12.89 6.04 -9.10
C ILE A 105 -12.28 7.03 -8.10
N LYS A 106 -11.81 8.17 -8.61
CA LYS A 106 -11.16 9.23 -7.82
C LYS A 106 -11.90 9.58 -6.53
N ALA A 107 -13.21 9.80 -6.62
CA ALA A 107 -14.04 10.13 -5.46
C ALA A 107 -14.04 9.04 -4.38
N GLY A 108 -13.98 7.76 -4.79
CA GLY A 108 -13.88 6.63 -3.86
C GLY A 108 -12.53 6.61 -3.13
N PHE A 109 -11.43 6.81 -3.86
CA PHE A 109 -10.10 6.89 -3.27
C PHE A 109 -9.97 8.09 -2.31
N GLU A 110 -10.41 9.27 -2.74
CA GLU A 110 -10.37 10.48 -1.90
C GLU A 110 -11.23 10.34 -0.63
N ALA A 111 -12.37 9.66 -0.71
CA ALA A 111 -13.18 9.34 0.46
C ALA A 111 -12.44 8.42 1.45
N GLN A 112 -11.67 7.45 0.97
CA GLN A 112 -10.86 6.60 1.87
C GLN A 112 -9.71 7.39 2.50
N VAL A 113 -9.03 8.25 1.74
CA VAL A 113 -7.98 9.14 2.29
C VAL A 113 -8.55 10.05 3.38
N ALA A 114 -9.74 10.62 3.16
CA ALA A 114 -10.41 11.46 4.17
C ALA A 114 -10.73 10.68 5.45
N LYS A 115 -11.27 9.46 5.34
CA LYS A 115 -11.55 8.60 6.50
C LYS A 115 -10.29 8.30 7.31
N ILE A 116 -9.20 7.95 6.65
CA ILE A 116 -7.92 7.64 7.31
C ILE A 116 -7.38 8.87 8.05
N ARG A 117 -7.49 10.05 7.44
CA ARG A 117 -7.09 11.31 8.09
C ARG A 117 -7.90 11.62 9.34
N GLU A 118 -9.17 11.22 9.39
CA GLU A 118 -10.06 11.41 10.53
C GLU A 118 -9.89 10.34 11.63
N GLY A 119 -8.97 9.39 11.46
CA GLY A 119 -8.66 8.33 12.44
C GLY A 119 -9.39 7.01 12.21
N GLY A 120 -9.90 6.78 10.98
CA GLY A 120 -10.52 5.53 10.56
C GLY A 120 -9.54 4.37 10.37
#